data_AF-A0AAJ6DMC8-F1
#
_entry.id   AF-A0AAJ6DMC8-F1
#
_cell.length_a   1.000
_cell.length_b   1.000
_cell.length_c   1.000
_cell.angle_alpha   90.00
_cell.angle_beta   90.00
_cell.angle_gamma   90.00
#
_symmetry.space_group_name_H-M   'P 1'
#
loop_
_entity.id
_entity.type
_entity.pdbx_description
1 polymer ?
#
loop_
_entity_poly.entity_id
_entity_poly.type
_entity_poly.pdbx_seq_one_letter_code
_entity_poly.pdbx_strand_id
1 'polypeptide(L)'
;MNVRVPVYDTGMLIALADRKAKAVALHEGLRTTPHRALVLGPVLAQVWRPRPALVHALSGVLKGCTVPRARTSEPPMRETKAGRPECVACATGPDLADWRRIGTALGQAALPAKKRPDAVDAWVALAAVRHGSAVIFTSDPEDIRAYLSVLAPPDVHVVAV
;
A
#
# COMPACT_ATOMS: atom_id res chain seq x y z
N MET A 1 -2.44 -4.80 21.14
CA MET A 1 -2.53 -5.17 19.71
C MET A 1 -1.62 -4.22 18.94
N ASN A 2 -0.57 -4.71 18.30
CA ASN A 2 0.27 -3.86 17.44
C ASN A 2 -0.61 -3.35 16.28
N VAL A 3 -0.73 -2.03 16.19
CA VAL A 3 -1.44 -1.38 15.09
C VAL A 3 -0.54 -1.48 13.86
N ARG A 4 -0.94 -2.29 12.88
CA ARG A 4 -0.21 -2.44 11.62
C ARG A 4 -0.59 -1.34 10.64
N VAL A 5 0.37 -0.82 9.91
CA VAL A 5 0.12 0.14 8.83
C VAL A 5 -0.57 -0.58 7.66
N PRO A 6 -1.77 -0.16 7.22
CA PRO A 6 -2.40 -0.73 6.05
C PRO A 6 -1.73 -0.19 4.79
N VAL A 7 -1.35 -1.08 3.86
CA VAL A 7 -0.77 -0.73 2.56
C VAL A 7 -1.63 -1.32 1.46
N TYR A 8 -2.09 -0.48 0.54
CA TYR A 8 -2.91 -0.92 -0.58
C TYR A 8 -2.06 -1.11 -1.83
N ASP A 9 -2.15 -2.30 -2.37
CA ASP A 9 -1.73 -2.60 -3.73
C ASP A 9 -2.81 -2.19 -4.75
N THR A 10 -2.45 -2.18 -6.02
CA THR A 10 -3.31 -1.94 -7.19
C THR A 10 -4.56 -2.84 -7.15
N GLY A 11 -4.42 -4.13 -6.80
CA GLY A 11 -5.55 -5.05 -6.70
C GLY A 11 -6.62 -4.62 -5.69
N MET A 12 -6.22 -4.04 -4.55
CA MET A 12 -7.15 -3.52 -3.55
C MET A 12 -7.90 -2.28 -4.03
N LEU A 13 -7.22 -1.35 -4.70
CA LEU A 13 -7.90 -0.18 -5.27
C LEU A 13 -8.90 -0.55 -6.36
N ILE A 14 -8.56 -1.52 -7.22
CA ILE A 14 -9.49 -2.04 -8.23
C ILE A 14 -10.70 -2.69 -7.53
N ALA A 15 -10.47 -3.55 -6.54
CA ALA A 15 -11.54 -4.20 -5.80
C ALA A 15 -12.48 -3.21 -5.09
N LEU A 16 -11.95 -2.10 -4.57
CA LEU A 16 -12.74 -1.03 -3.98
C LEU A 16 -13.54 -0.24 -5.03
N ALA A 17 -12.93 0.07 -6.18
CA ALA A 17 -13.62 0.74 -7.29
C ALA A 17 -14.80 -0.11 -7.81
N ASP A 18 -14.61 -1.42 -7.88
CA ASP A 18 -15.63 -2.40 -8.27
C ASP A 18 -16.63 -2.71 -7.15
N ARG A 19 -16.48 -2.09 -5.97
CA ARG A 19 -17.32 -2.31 -4.78
C ARG A 19 -17.40 -3.76 -4.34
N LYS A 20 -16.31 -4.53 -4.47
CA LYS A 20 -16.25 -5.90 -3.96
C LYS A 20 -16.47 -5.90 -2.45
N ALA A 21 -17.45 -6.67 -1.97
CA ALA A 21 -17.91 -6.63 -0.59
C ALA A 21 -16.79 -6.83 0.44
N LYS A 22 -15.88 -7.77 0.18
CA LYS A 22 -14.71 -8.03 1.04
C LYS A 22 -13.78 -6.81 1.14
N ALA A 23 -13.42 -6.21 0.00
CA ALA A 23 -12.56 -5.03 -0.02
C ALA A 23 -13.20 -3.85 0.71
N VAL A 24 -14.49 -3.60 0.47
CA VAL A 24 -15.24 -2.55 1.18
C VAL A 24 -15.24 -2.79 2.69
N ALA A 25 -15.54 -4.01 3.14
CA ALA A 25 -15.53 -4.35 4.56
C ALA A 25 -14.15 -4.15 5.20
N LEU A 26 -13.08 -4.55 4.52
CA LEU A 26 -11.70 -4.35 4.98
C LEU A 26 -11.35 -2.85 5.06
N HIS A 27 -11.73 -2.05 4.06
CA HIS A 27 -11.48 -0.60 4.07
C HIS A 27 -12.22 0.11 5.21
N GLU A 28 -13.50 -0.19 5.40
CA GLU A 28 -14.29 0.39 6.49
C GLU A 28 -13.75 -0.02 7.86
N GLY A 29 -13.32 -1.27 8.02
CA GLY A 29 -12.70 -1.77 9.26
C GLY A 29 -11.39 -1.06 9.64
N LEU A 30 -10.71 -0.43 8.68
CA LEU A 30 -9.47 0.31 8.90
C LEU A 30 -9.68 1.80 9.20
N ARG A 31 -10.93 2.30 9.22
CA ARG A 31 -11.17 3.74 9.42
C ARG A 31 -10.75 4.25 10.79
N THR A 32 -10.65 3.35 11.77
CA THR A 32 -10.24 3.64 13.14
C THR A 32 -8.75 3.43 13.38
N THR A 33 -7.98 2.94 12.39
CA THR A 33 -6.54 2.78 12.56
C THR A 33 -5.85 4.16 12.65
N PRO A 34 -4.91 4.34 13.61
CA PRO A 34 -4.11 5.56 13.71
C PRO A 34 -3.44 6.01 12.42
N HIS A 35 -2.87 5.06 11.67
CA HIS A 35 -2.31 5.32 10.35
C HIS A 35 -3.38 5.09 9.28
N ARG A 36 -3.59 6.05 8.38
CA ARG A 36 -4.44 5.87 7.20
C ARG A 36 -3.87 4.80 6.28
N ALA A 37 -4.70 4.18 5.45
CA ALA A 37 -4.19 3.25 4.45
C ALA A 37 -3.24 3.97 3.49
N LEU A 38 -2.05 3.39 3.31
CA LEU A 38 -1.02 3.88 2.43
C LEU A 38 -1.35 3.47 0.98
N VAL A 39 -1.45 4.45 0.10
CA VAL A 39 -1.60 4.28 -1.34
C VAL A 39 -0.42 4.95 -2.02
N LEU A 40 0.49 4.18 -2.62
CA LEU A 40 1.66 4.76 -3.30
C LEU A 40 1.22 5.45 -4.60
N GLY A 41 1.93 6.53 -4.97
CA GLY A 41 1.66 7.27 -6.22
C GLY A 41 1.59 6.38 -7.47
N PRO A 42 2.57 5.48 -7.71
CA PRO A 42 2.52 4.53 -8.82
C PRO A 42 1.33 3.56 -8.79
N VAL A 43 0.92 3.10 -7.60
CA VAL A 43 -0.27 2.25 -7.42
C VAL A 43 -1.53 3.00 -7.85
N LEU A 44 -1.71 4.25 -7.38
CA LEU A 44 -2.83 5.09 -7.81
C LEU A 44 -2.80 5.32 -9.33
N ALA A 45 -1.62 5.59 -9.89
CA ALA A 45 -1.45 5.85 -11.31
C ALA A 45 -1.78 4.62 -12.19
N GLN A 46 -1.47 3.41 -11.74
CA GLN A 46 -1.82 2.17 -12.46
C GLN A 46 -3.34 2.01 -12.59
N VAL A 47 -4.11 2.38 -11.57
CA VAL A 47 -5.57 2.18 -11.52
C VAL A 47 -6.36 3.33 -12.15
N TRP A 48 -5.90 4.58 -11.98
CA TRP A 48 -6.70 5.75 -12.36
C TRP A 48 -6.99 5.83 -13.86
N ARG A 49 -8.26 5.98 -14.24
CA ARG A 49 -8.71 6.24 -15.62
C ARG A 49 -9.77 7.34 -15.58
N PRO A 50 -9.85 8.23 -16.60
CA PRO A 50 -10.76 9.38 -16.61
C PRO A 50 -12.22 8.98 -16.93
N ARG A 51 -12.75 7.98 -16.22
CA ARG A 51 -14.14 7.53 -16.32
C ARG A 51 -14.93 8.06 -15.12
N PRO A 52 -16.05 8.79 -15.29
CA PRO A 52 -16.74 9.45 -14.19
C PRO A 52 -17.05 8.55 -12.99
N ALA A 53 -17.54 7.33 -13.24
CA ALA A 53 -17.84 6.38 -12.17
C ALA A 53 -16.60 5.95 -11.37
N LEU A 54 -15.47 5.71 -12.04
CA LEU A 54 -14.21 5.35 -11.39
C LEU A 54 -13.65 6.52 -10.58
N VAL A 55 -13.63 7.72 -11.18
CA VAL A 55 -13.17 8.95 -10.52
C VAL A 55 -13.98 9.20 -9.25
N HIS A 56 -15.31 9.08 -9.31
CA HIS A 56 -16.18 9.24 -8.15
C HIS A 56 -15.88 8.20 -7.06
N ALA A 57 -15.82 6.92 -7.43
CA ALA A 57 -15.57 5.83 -6.49
C ALA A 57 -14.21 5.97 -5.78
N LEU A 58 -13.12 6.14 -6.54
CA LEU A 58 -11.78 6.26 -5.97
C LEU A 58 -11.58 7.57 -5.20
N SER A 59 -12.20 8.68 -5.61
CA SER A 59 -12.14 9.93 -4.82
C SER A 59 -12.78 9.76 -3.44
N GLY A 60 -13.80 8.92 -3.31
CA GLY A 60 -14.39 8.55 -2.03
C GLY A 60 -13.42 7.74 -1.16
N VAL A 61 -12.83 6.69 -1.73
CA VAL A 61 -11.83 5.82 -1.07
C VAL A 61 -10.62 6.62 -0.58
N LEU A 62 -10.08 7.51 -1.41
CA LEU A 62 -8.85 8.25 -1.11
C LEU A 62 -8.97 9.20 0.09
N LYS A 63 -10.18 9.61 0.49
CA LYS A 63 -10.41 10.37 1.75
C LYS A 63 -10.05 9.55 3.00
N GLY A 64 -10.10 8.22 2.90
CA GLY A 64 -9.68 7.29 3.95
C GLY A 64 -8.18 7.00 3.95
N CYS A 65 -7.47 7.31 2.86
CA CYS A 65 -6.09 6.90 2.59
C CYS A 65 -5.12 8.08 2.68
N THR A 66 -3.82 7.79 2.60
CA THR A 66 -2.76 8.76 2.37
C THR A 66 -1.97 8.35 1.13
N VAL A 67 -1.56 9.33 0.34
CA VAL A 67 -0.63 9.20 -0.79
C VAL A 67 0.61 10.01 -0.42
N PRO A 68 1.66 9.38 0.14
CA PRO A 68 2.81 10.11 0.64
C PRO A 68 3.43 10.98 -0.44
N ARG A 69 3.92 12.15 -0.02
CA ARG A 69 4.56 13.15 -0.89
C ARG A 69 3.63 13.81 -1.93
N ALA A 70 2.36 13.42 -2.02
CA ALA A 70 1.36 14.19 -2.75
C ALA A 70 0.83 15.34 -1.89
N ARG A 71 1.08 16.58 -2.32
CA ARG A 71 0.77 17.81 -1.56
C ARG A 71 -0.67 17.90 -1.05
N THR A 72 -1.62 17.43 -1.85
CA THR A 72 -3.06 17.52 -1.58
C THR A 72 -3.62 16.26 -0.91
N SER A 73 -2.77 15.30 -0.55
CA SER A 73 -3.23 14.09 0.12
C SER A 73 -3.46 14.32 1.60
N GLU A 74 -4.37 13.54 2.16
CA GLU A 74 -4.54 13.45 3.60
C GLU A 74 -3.22 13.05 4.29
N PRO A 75 -2.91 13.64 5.45
CA PRO A 75 -1.75 13.26 6.25
C PRO A 75 -1.78 11.76 6.63
N PRO A 76 -0.62 11.09 6.70
CA PRO A 76 -0.56 9.66 7.03
C PRO A 76 -1.18 9.29 8.37
N MET A 77 -0.88 10.07 9.40
CA MET A 77 -1.40 9.87 10.75
C MET A 77 -2.69 10.66 10.93
N ARG A 78 -3.69 10.00 11.52
CA ARG A 78 -4.92 10.68 11.96
C ARG A 78 -4.62 11.59 13.14
N GLU A 79 -5.41 12.66 13.25
CA GLU A 79 -5.33 13.59 14.34
C GLU A 79 -5.82 12.96 15.65
N THR A 80 -5.17 13.33 16.76
CA THR A 80 -5.50 12.87 18.10
C THR A 80 -5.69 14.08 19.02
N LYS A 81 -6.18 13.84 20.24
CA LYS A 81 -6.27 14.91 21.26
C LYS A 81 -4.92 15.54 21.60
N ALA A 82 -3.82 14.81 21.43
CA ALA A 82 -2.46 15.28 21.67
C ALA A 82 -1.83 15.96 20.44
N GLY A 83 -2.61 16.18 19.38
CA GLY A 83 -2.13 16.67 18.08
C GLY A 83 -1.98 15.55 17.05
N ARG A 84 -1.24 15.84 15.97
CA ARG A 84 -1.04 14.91 14.84
C ARG A 84 0.39 14.39 14.84
N PRO A 85 0.62 13.11 15.16
CA PRO A 85 1.94 12.49 15.03
C PRO A 85 2.41 12.52 13.56
N GLU A 86 3.72 12.50 13.34
CA GLU A 86 4.28 12.32 12.01
C GLU A 86 4.71 10.87 11.78
N CYS A 87 4.55 10.38 10.54
CA CYS A 87 5.11 9.12 10.13
C CYS A 87 6.39 9.38 9.34
N VAL A 88 7.55 9.15 9.95
CA VAL A 88 8.86 9.41 9.34
C VAL A 88 8.99 8.68 8.00
N ALA A 89 8.60 7.41 7.91
CA ALA A 89 8.67 6.62 6.68
C ALA A 89 7.80 7.18 5.53
N CYS A 90 6.68 7.85 5.83
CA CYS A 90 5.86 8.54 4.84
C CYS A 90 6.41 9.94 4.49
N ALA A 91 7.01 10.62 5.47
CA ALA A 91 7.62 11.94 5.26
C ALA A 91 8.90 11.83 4.42
N THR A 92 9.71 10.79 4.66
CA THR A 92 10.93 10.49 3.94
C THR A 92 10.64 9.44 2.88
N GLY A 93 10.60 9.86 1.61
CA GLY A 93 10.50 8.93 0.48
C GLY A 93 11.68 7.94 0.44
N PRO A 94 11.64 6.97 -0.49
CA PRO A 94 12.73 6.00 -0.63
C PRO A 94 14.04 6.69 -1.00
N ASP A 95 15.13 6.23 -0.38
CA ASP A 95 16.49 6.66 -0.70
C ASP A 95 17.17 5.74 -1.73
N LEU A 96 18.45 5.97 -2.01
CA LEU A 96 19.21 5.15 -2.97
C LEU A 96 19.37 3.69 -2.52
N ALA A 97 19.49 3.44 -1.22
CA ALA A 97 19.59 2.08 -0.69
C ALA A 97 18.26 1.34 -0.83
N ASP A 98 17.14 2.03 -0.60
CA ASP A 98 15.79 1.52 -0.85
C ASP A 98 15.61 1.11 -2.32
N TRP A 99 16.03 1.94 -3.28
CA TRP A 99 15.94 1.59 -4.70
C TRP A 99 16.82 0.40 -5.09
N ARG A 100 18.01 0.26 -4.49
CA ARG A 100 18.85 -0.92 -4.69
C ARG A 100 18.19 -2.18 -4.14
N ARG A 101 17.54 -2.10 -2.97
CA ARG A 101 16.78 -3.23 -2.39
C ARG A 101 15.61 -3.64 -3.28
N ILE A 102 14.89 -2.67 -3.87
CA ILE A 102 13.86 -2.96 -4.88
C ILE A 102 14.48 -3.70 -6.06
N GLY A 103 15.61 -3.21 -6.60
CA GLY A 103 16.33 -3.86 -7.70
C GLY A 103 16.75 -5.31 -7.38
N THR A 104 17.28 -5.54 -6.18
CA THR A 104 17.62 -6.89 -5.70
C THR A 104 16.38 -7.78 -5.62
N ALA A 105 15.28 -7.29 -5.04
CA ALA A 105 14.02 -8.03 -4.95
C ALA A 105 13.46 -8.38 -6.33
N LEU A 106 13.52 -7.45 -7.29
CA LEU A 106 13.12 -7.69 -8.68
C LEU A 106 13.95 -8.78 -9.36
N GLY A 107 15.25 -8.85 -9.08
CA GLY A 107 16.16 -9.83 -9.69
C GLY A 107 16.14 -11.21 -9.03
N GLN A 108 15.62 -11.35 -7.80
CA GLN A 108 15.72 -12.57 -7.01
C GLN A 108 14.38 -13.18 -6.60
N ALA A 109 13.27 -12.43 -6.67
CA ALA A 109 11.97 -12.93 -6.28
C ALA A 109 11.58 -14.15 -7.12
N ALA A 110 11.24 -15.25 -6.44
CA ALA A 110 10.76 -16.48 -7.06
C ALA A 110 9.27 -16.33 -7.43
N LEU A 111 8.99 -15.57 -8.48
CA LEU A 111 7.65 -15.33 -8.98
C LEU A 111 7.08 -16.58 -9.69
N PRO A 112 5.74 -16.74 -9.74
CA PRO A 112 5.10 -17.78 -10.53
C PRO A 112 5.54 -17.73 -12.01
N ALA A 113 5.67 -18.88 -12.67
CA ALA A 113 6.33 -19.02 -13.98
C ALA A 113 5.81 -18.11 -15.13
N LYS A 114 4.57 -17.58 -15.02
CA LYS A 114 3.97 -16.68 -16.02
C LYS A 114 4.05 -15.20 -15.63
N LYS A 115 4.47 -14.89 -14.41
CA LYS A 115 4.55 -13.53 -13.88
C LYS A 115 5.92 -12.94 -14.20
N ARG A 116 5.94 -11.63 -14.44
CA ARG A 116 7.17 -10.85 -14.63
C ARG A 116 7.37 -9.96 -13.41
N PRO A 117 8.62 -9.63 -13.05
CA PRO A 117 8.87 -8.68 -11.99
C PRO A 117 8.18 -7.33 -12.26
N ASP A 118 7.40 -6.83 -11.30
CA ASP A 118 6.76 -5.51 -11.31
C ASP A 118 7.42 -4.61 -10.25
N ALA A 119 7.94 -3.46 -10.69
CA ALA A 119 8.57 -2.48 -9.83
C ALA A 119 7.59 -1.83 -8.84
N VAL A 120 6.30 -1.75 -9.18
CA VAL A 120 5.26 -1.22 -8.29
C VAL A 120 4.99 -2.22 -7.16
N ASP A 121 4.87 -3.51 -7.45
CA ASP A 121 4.67 -4.56 -6.44
C ASP A 121 5.87 -4.64 -5.48
N ALA A 122 7.10 -4.61 -6.02
CA ALA A 122 8.31 -4.56 -5.22
C ALA A 122 8.37 -3.29 -4.36
N TRP A 123 7.88 -2.15 -4.86
CA TRP A 123 7.81 -0.92 -4.08
C TRP A 123 6.72 -0.98 -3.01
N VAL A 124 5.55 -1.58 -3.27
CA VAL A 124 4.51 -1.85 -2.26
C VAL A 124 5.08 -2.70 -1.13
N ALA A 125 5.80 -3.78 -1.47
CA ALA A 125 6.44 -4.65 -0.50
C ALA A 125 7.47 -3.89 0.35
N LEU A 126 8.40 -3.15 -0.27
CA LEU A 126 9.41 -2.39 0.48
C LEU A 126 8.78 -1.26 1.31
N ALA A 127 7.76 -0.57 0.80
CA ALA A 127 7.05 0.45 1.58
C ALA A 127 6.46 -0.15 2.86
N ALA A 128 5.86 -1.34 2.80
CA ALA A 128 5.40 -2.05 4.00
C ALA A 128 6.56 -2.39 4.96
N VAL A 129 7.68 -2.89 4.42
CA VAL A 129 8.90 -3.19 5.21
C VAL A 129 9.42 -1.95 5.94
N ARG A 130 9.44 -0.78 5.28
CA ARG A 130 9.92 0.50 5.86
C ARG A 130 9.10 0.96 7.06
N HIS A 131 7.85 0.51 7.20
CA HIS A 131 6.99 0.85 8.33
C HIS A 131 7.18 -0.09 9.53
N GLY A 132 7.98 -1.15 9.41
CA GLY A 132 8.33 -2.09 10.49
C GLY A 132 7.21 -3.05 10.90
N SER A 133 5.95 -2.59 10.88
CA SER A 133 4.75 -3.38 11.15
C SER A 133 3.62 -2.98 10.19
N ALA A 134 3.28 -3.85 9.24
CA ALA A 134 2.35 -3.51 8.16
C ALA A 134 1.49 -4.70 7.68
N VAL A 135 0.40 -4.37 7.00
CA VAL A 135 -0.46 -5.34 6.31
C VAL A 135 -0.74 -4.85 4.89
N ILE A 136 -0.38 -5.67 3.90
CA ILE A 136 -0.59 -5.40 2.47
C ILE A 136 -1.90 -6.05 2.03
N PHE A 137 -2.75 -5.28 1.34
CA PHE A 137 -3.99 -5.75 0.73
C PHE A 137 -3.83 -5.82 -0.78
N THR A 138 -3.97 -7.02 -1.37
CA THR A 138 -3.71 -7.27 -2.80
C THR A 138 -4.60 -8.38 -3.35
N SER A 139 -4.84 -8.39 -4.66
CA SER A 139 -5.47 -9.51 -5.36
C SER A 139 -4.51 -10.67 -5.64
N ASP A 140 -3.20 -10.41 -5.62
CA ASP A 140 -2.16 -11.34 -6.03
C ASP A 140 -1.16 -11.58 -4.88
N PRO A 141 -1.58 -12.28 -3.80
CA PRO A 141 -0.77 -12.39 -2.59
C PRO A 141 0.51 -13.21 -2.77
N GLU A 142 0.59 -14.07 -3.80
CA GLU A 142 1.79 -14.84 -4.12
C GLU A 142 2.92 -13.96 -4.65
N ASP A 143 2.58 -12.99 -5.52
CA ASP A 143 3.56 -12.06 -6.10
C ASP A 143 4.19 -11.20 -5.00
N ILE A 144 3.36 -10.63 -4.11
CA ILE A 144 3.85 -9.85 -2.96
C ILE A 144 4.70 -10.71 -2.02
N ARG A 145 4.29 -11.95 -1.73
CA ARG A 145 5.09 -12.84 -0.85
C ARG A 145 6.45 -13.17 -1.45
N ALA A 146 6.56 -13.32 -2.77
CA ALA A 146 7.85 -13.55 -3.43
C ALA A 146 8.81 -12.36 -3.26
N TYR A 147 8.31 -11.12 -3.23
CA TYR A 147 9.14 -9.96 -2.89
C TYR A 147 9.50 -9.92 -1.41
N LEU A 148 8.54 -10.19 -0.52
CA LEU A 148 8.78 -10.19 0.92
C LEU A 148 9.78 -11.28 1.34
N SER A 149 9.85 -12.43 0.65
CA SER A 149 10.86 -13.45 0.95
C SER A 149 12.29 -12.98 0.67
N VAL A 150 12.48 -12.07 -0.29
CA VAL A 150 13.80 -11.45 -0.55
C VAL A 150 14.06 -10.30 0.42
N LEU A 151 13.04 -9.49 0.71
CA LEU A 151 13.18 -8.31 1.59
C LEU A 151 13.28 -8.66 3.08
N ALA A 152 12.89 -9.89 3.46
CA ALA A 152 12.94 -10.47 4.80
C ALA A 152 12.44 -9.53 5.93
N PRO A 153 11.19 -9.03 5.86
CA PRO A 153 10.66 -8.13 6.88
C PRO A 153 10.36 -8.85 8.21
N PRO A 154 10.40 -8.12 9.34
CA PRO A 154 10.10 -8.67 10.66
C PRO A 154 8.59 -8.88 10.93
N ASP A 155 7.71 -7.99 10.45
CA ASP A 155 6.25 -8.03 10.74
C ASP A 155 5.43 -7.42 9.58
N VAL A 156 5.43 -8.09 8.43
CA VAL A 156 4.58 -7.73 7.28
C VAL A 156 3.66 -8.87 6.92
N HIS A 157 2.36 -8.60 6.90
CA HIS A 157 1.32 -9.55 6.54
C HIS A 157 0.73 -9.24 5.16
N VAL A 158 0.22 -10.27 4.49
CA VAL A 158 -0.46 -10.14 3.19
C VAL A 158 -1.88 -10.68 3.31
N VAL A 159 -2.86 -9.86 2.96
CA VAL A 159 -4.29 -10.18 2.97
C VAL A 159 -4.82 -10.12 1.53
N ALA A 160 -5.35 -11.24 1.07
CA ALA A 160 -6.02 -11.32 -0.23
C ALA A 160 -7.37 -10.58 -0.20
N VAL A 161 -7.73 -9.86 -1.27
CA VAL A 161 -8.97 -9.07 -1.37
C VAL A 161 -9.89 -9.48 -2.51
#